data_AF-A0A060YNJ9-F1
#
_entry.id   AF-A0A060YNJ9-F1
#
_cell.length_a   1.000
_cell.length_b   1.000
_cell.length_c   1.000
_cell.angle_alpha   90.00
_cell.angle_beta   90.00
_cell.angle_gamma   90.00
#
_symmetry.space_group_name_H-M   'P 1'
#
loop_
_entity.id
_entity.type
_entity.pdbx_description
1 polymer ?
#
loop_
_entity_poly.entity_id
_entity_poly.type
_entity_poly.pdbx_seq_one_letter_code
_entity_poly.pdbx_strand_id
1 'polypeptide(L)'
;MKIRKNPSPERCSNLFHCLSELNDHSLVKEIQRYLSSGSLSAAKLSPALFSALVFVLLTSEKELDVFDLKKYFRSEEGLLRMLPVVKASRTALLNQCNLSNRCYKALGTALISSHLEELDLSGNDLQDLGVKLLSAGLQSPQCKLVTLK
;
A
#
# COMPACT_ATOMS: atom_id res chain seq x y z
N MET A 1 -14.25 -22.79 24.56
CA MET A 1 -14.65 -22.96 23.14
C MET A 1 -14.51 -21.61 22.44
N LYS A 2 -13.72 -21.58 21.35
CA LYS A 2 -13.34 -20.38 20.58
C LYS A 2 -14.57 -19.72 19.93
N ILE A 3 -14.78 -18.42 20.14
CA ILE A 3 -15.65 -17.63 19.27
C ILE A 3 -14.76 -16.69 18.46
N ARG A 4 -14.35 -17.14 17.27
CA ARG A 4 -13.89 -16.25 16.20
C ARG A 4 -15.10 -15.42 15.77
N LYS A 5 -15.25 -14.20 16.31
CA LYS A 5 -16.23 -13.26 15.79
C LYS A 5 -15.64 -12.61 14.54
N ASN A 6 -16.14 -13.04 13.39
CA ASN A 6 -16.01 -12.29 12.14
C ASN A 6 -16.79 -10.97 12.35
N PRO A 7 -16.16 -9.78 12.29
CA PRO A 7 -16.88 -8.53 12.50
C PRO A 7 -17.90 -8.32 11.38
N SER A 8 -19.16 -8.01 11.73
CA SER A 8 -20.22 -7.76 10.74
C SER A 8 -19.95 -6.49 9.92
N PRO A 9 -20.52 -6.37 8.71
CA PRO A 9 -20.38 -5.18 7.87
C PRO A 9 -20.83 -3.88 8.56
N GLU A 10 -21.88 -3.90 9.40
CA GLU A 10 -22.34 -2.69 10.11
C GLU A 10 -21.33 -2.21 11.15
N ARG A 11 -20.63 -3.14 11.82
CA ARG A 11 -19.56 -2.78 12.77
C ARG A 11 -18.37 -2.13 12.06
N CYS A 12 -18.10 -2.49 10.80
CA CYS A 12 -17.05 -1.86 10.00
C CYS A 12 -17.45 -0.45 9.54
N SER A 13 -18.73 -0.21 9.26
CA SER A 13 -19.25 1.12 8.92
C SER A 13 -19.18 2.08 10.12
N ASN A 14 -19.56 1.60 11.31
CA ASN A 14 -19.48 2.40 12.53
C ASN A 14 -18.02 2.67 12.94
N LEU A 15 -17.13 1.71 12.71
CA LEU A 15 -15.68 1.92 12.92
C LEU A 15 -15.14 2.97 11.95
N PHE A 16 -15.55 2.97 10.68
CA PHE A 16 -15.18 4.00 9.69
C PHE A 16 -15.60 5.40 10.14
N HIS A 17 -16.81 5.54 10.67
CA HIS A 17 -17.31 6.81 11.19
C HIS A 17 -16.53 7.28 12.43
N CYS A 18 -16.15 6.37 13.34
CA CYS A 18 -15.32 6.70 14.50
C CYS A 18 -13.86 7.00 14.12
N LEU A 19 -13.33 6.38 13.06
CA LEU A 19 -11.94 6.57 12.60
C LEU A 19 -11.71 7.92 11.94
N SER A 20 -12.72 8.44 11.25
CA SER A 20 -12.66 9.78 10.66
C SER A 20 -12.60 10.89 11.72
N GLU A 21 -13.05 10.63 12.95
CA GLU A 21 -13.10 11.63 14.01
C GLU A 21 -11.88 11.63 14.94
N LEU A 22 -11.09 10.55 15.00
CA LEU A 22 -10.13 10.37 16.11
C LEU A 22 -8.64 10.40 15.73
N ASN A 23 -8.25 10.38 14.45
CA ASN A 23 -6.84 10.28 14.01
C ASN A 23 -6.04 9.21 14.80
N ASP A 24 -6.71 8.14 15.26
CA ASP A 24 -6.16 7.22 16.24
C ASP A 24 -5.34 6.11 15.56
N HIS A 25 -4.03 6.16 15.76
CA HIS A 25 -3.06 5.18 15.27
C HIS A 25 -3.25 3.76 15.85
N SER A 26 -4.13 3.56 16.84
CA SER A 26 -4.43 2.26 17.44
C SER A 26 -4.95 1.25 16.42
N LEU A 27 -5.80 1.68 15.47
CA LEU A 27 -6.33 0.78 14.44
C LEU A 27 -5.27 0.39 13.42
N VAL A 28 -4.38 1.32 13.04
CA VAL A 28 -3.27 1.00 12.12
C VAL A 28 -2.40 -0.10 12.73
N LYS A 29 -2.09 0.01 14.03
CA LYS A 29 -1.35 -1.03 14.76
C LYS A 29 -2.10 -2.35 14.81
N GLU A 30 -3.42 -2.32 15.02
CA GLU A 30 -4.23 -3.52 15.04
C GLU A 30 -4.31 -4.20 13.67
N ILE A 31 -4.55 -3.43 12.60
CA ILE A 31 -4.54 -3.91 11.22
C ILE A 31 -3.14 -4.46 10.88
N GLN A 32 -2.06 -3.70 11.12
CA GLN A 32 -0.69 -4.17 10.91
C GLN A 32 -0.40 -5.47 11.66
N ARG A 33 -0.83 -5.61 12.91
CA ARG A 33 -0.67 -6.83 13.71
C ARG A 33 -1.43 -8.01 13.09
N TYR A 34 -2.68 -7.81 12.68
CA TYR A 34 -3.45 -8.87 11.99
C TYR A 34 -2.77 -9.28 10.69
N LEU A 35 -2.27 -8.33 9.92
CA LEU A 35 -1.64 -8.58 8.63
C LEU A 35 -0.27 -9.25 8.74
N SER A 36 0.59 -8.75 9.62
CA SER A 36 1.94 -9.28 9.84
C SER A 36 1.92 -10.71 10.39
N SER A 37 0.85 -11.11 11.09
CA SER A 37 0.68 -12.46 11.61
C SER A 37 0.37 -13.52 10.54
N GLY A 38 0.17 -13.13 9.27
CA GLY A 38 -0.25 -14.02 8.19
C GLY A 38 -1.65 -14.61 8.36
N SER A 39 -2.41 -14.15 9.37
CA SER A 39 -3.72 -14.70 9.71
C SER A 39 -4.85 -14.27 8.75
N LEU A 40 -4.63 -13.22 7.97
CA LEU A 40 -5.53 -12.77 6.89
C LEU A 40 -4.76 -12.59 5.58
N SER A 41 -5.28 -13.16 4.49
CA SER A 41 -4.88 -12.79 3.12
C SER A 41 -5.48 -11.43 2.75
N ALA A 42 -4.79 -10.62 1.94
CA ALA A 42 -5.32 -9.37 1.39
C ALA A 42 -6.71 -9.52 0.74
N ALA A 43 -6.99 -10.70 0.14
CA ALA A 43 -8.27 -11.06 -0.45
C ALA A 43 -9.44 -11.19 0.55
N LYS A 44 -9.17 -11.27 1.87
CA LYS A 44 -10.19 -11.39 2.93
C LYS A 44 -10.51 -10.05 3.61
N LEU A 45 -9.77 -8.99 3.30
CA LEU A 45 -10.11 -7.66 3.78
C LEU A 45 -11.24 -7.07 2.95
N SER A 46 -12.22 -6.48 3.62
CA SER A 46 -13.28 -5.74 2.95
C SER A 46 -12.70 -4.48 2.29
N PRO A 47 -13.32 -3.98 1.21
CA PRO A 47 -12.96 -2.68 0.62
C PRO A 47 -12.92 -1.54 1.65
N ALA A 48 -13.82 -1.55 2.64
CA ALA A 48 -13.87 -0.55 3.69
C ALA A 48 -12.61 -0.55 4.57
N LEU A 49 -12.06 -1.72 4.91
CA LEU A 49 -10.82 -1.81 5.69
C LEU A 49 -9.61 -1.29 4.92
N PHE A 50 -9.57 -1.51 3.60
CA PHE A 50 -8.55 -0.91 2.74
C PHE A 50 -8.67 0.61 2.70
N SER A 51 -9.88 1.13 2.49
CA SER A 51 -10.12 2.58 2.49
C SER A 51 -9.72 3.22 3.82
N ALA A 52 -10.06 2.57 4.94
CA ALA A 52 -9.66 3.04 6.27
C ALA A 52 -8.13 3.05 6.44
N LEU A 53 -7.44 1.98 6.04
CA LEU A 53 -5.98 1.91 6.14
C LEU A 53 -5.30 2.99 5.30
N VAL A 54 -5.73 3.16 4.05
CA VAL A 54 -5.21 4.22 3.16
C VAL A 54 -5.47 5.59 3.75
N PHE A 55 -6.69 5.84 4.25
CA PHE A 55 -7.05 7.11 4.87
C PHE A 55 -6.12 7.43 6.05
N VAL A 56 -6.00 6.53 7.04
CA VAL A 56 -5.17 6.81 8.22
C VAL A 56 -3.70 7.02 7.87
N LEU A 57 -3.17 6.30 6.87
CA LEU A 57 -1.78 6.52 6.43
C LEU A 57 -1.59 7.87 5.74
N LEU A 58 -2.59 8.35 5.01
CA LEU A 58 -2.53 9.63 4.31
C LEU A 58 -2.86 10.84 5.19
N THR A 59 -3.65 10.66 6.26
CA THR A 59 -4.06 11.74 7.16
C THR A 59 -3.25 11.80 8.46
N SER A 60 -2.22 10.96 8.59
CA SER A 60 -1.29 11.06 9.71
C SER A 60 -0.60 12.43 9.68
N GLU A 61 -0.49 13.09 10.84
CA GLU A 61 0.16 14.41 10.97
C GLU A 61 1.66 14.40 10.58
N LYS A 62 2.25 13.22 10.40
CA LYS A 62 3.62 13.05 9.90
C LYS A 62 3.56 12.72 8.41
N GLU A 63 4.34 13.46 7.61
CA GLU A 63 4.60 13.06 6.23
C GLU A 63 5.06 11.60 6.21
N LEU A 64 4.47 10.81 5.32
CA LEU A 64 4.76 9.39 5.24
C LEU A 64 6.11 9.20 4.55
N ASP A 65 7.19 9.26 5.33
CA ASP A 65 8.54 9.22 4.80
C ASP A 65 8.86 7.88 4.12
N VAL A 66 8.58 6.76 4.81
CA VAL A 66 8.86 5.40 4.31
C VAL A 66 7.63 4.52 4.35
N PHE A 67 7.17 4.07 3.19
CA PHE A 67 6.16 3.04 3.04
C PHE A 67 6.81 1.69 2.74
N ASP A 68 6.68 0.73 3.66
CA ASP A 68 7.14 -0.65 3.47
C ASP A 68 5.94 -1.57 3.27
N LEU A 69 5.73 -2.03 2.03
CA LEU A 69 4.58 -2.85 1.68
C LEU A 69 4.59 -4.20 2.45
N LYS A 70 5.77 -4.72 2.82
CA LYS A 70 5.89 -5.98 3.56
C LYS A 70 5.35 -5.90 4.99
N LYS A 71 5.20 -4.68 5.56
CA LYS A 71 4.52 -4.47 6.85
C LYS A 71 3.00 -4.66 6.78
N TYR A 72 2.45 -4.77 5.57
CA TYR A 72 1.02 -4.87 5.33
C TYR A 72 0.66 -6.08 4.48
N PHE A 73 1.01 -6.09 3.19
CA PHE A 73 0.53 -7.09 2.25
C PHE A 73 1.60 -7.48 1.25
N ARG A 74 1.98 -8.75 1.21
CA ARG A 74 2.72 -9.29 0.08
C ARG A 74 1.75 -9.83 -0.98
N SER A 75 0.96 -8.95 -1.59
CA SER A 75 0.07 -9.32 -2.70
C SER A 75 -0.10 -8.19 -3.73
N GLU A 76 -0.38 -8.58 -4.97
CA GLU A 76 -0.68 -7.66 -6.06
C GLU A 76 -1.84 -6.72 -5.71
N GLU A 77 -2.96 -7.25 -5.23
CA GLU A 77 -4.13 -6.44 -4.84
C GLU A 77 -3.81 -5.48 -3.70
N GLY A 78 -2.95 -5.91 -2.76
CA GLY A 78 -2.48 -5.08 -1.67
C GLY A 78 -1.72 -3.87 -2.20
N LEU A 79 -0.74 -4.07 -3.10
CA LEU A 79 -0.04 -2.97 -3.73
C LEU A 79 -0.99 -2.03 -4.46
N LEU A 80 -1.87 -2.57 -5.32
CA LEU A 80 -2.76 -1.76 -6.15
C LEU A 80 -3.71 -0.89 -5.33
N ARG A 81 -4.21 -1.41 -4.20
CA ARG A 81 -5.05 -0.63 -3.28
C ARG A 81 -4.26 0.40 -2.48
N MET A 82 -2.95 0.18 -2.29
CA MET A 82 -2.06 1.07 -1.55
C MET A 82 -1.31 2.06 -2.43
N LEU A 83 -1.57 2.11 -3.75
CA LEU A 83 -0.97 3.09 -4.67
C LEU A 83 -1.12 4.55 -4.20
N PRO A 84 -2.25 4.99 -3.60
CA PRO A 84 -2.33 6.35 -3.06
C PRO A 84 -1.27 6.63 -1.99
N VAL A 85 -1.02 5.65 -1.11
CA VAL A 85 0.01 5.74 -0.06
C VAL A 85 1.40 5.76 -0.69
N VAL A 86 1.66 4.88 -1.66
CA VAL A 86 2.92 4.85 -2.43
C VAL A 86 3.20 6.21 -3.07
N LYS A 87 2.20 6.85 -3.70
CA LYS A 87 2.34 8.18 -4.33
C LYS A 87 2.62 9.30 -3.33
N ALA A 88 2.10 9.18 -2.11
CA ALA A 88 2.29 10.16 -1.04
C ALA A 88 3.59 9.95 -0.26
N SER A 89 4.28 8.82 -0.49
CA SER A 89 5.52 8.50 0.22
C SER A 89 6.73 9.15 -0.41
N ARG A 90 7.77 9.43 0.39
CA ARG A 90 9.10 9.79 -0.12
C ARG A 90 9.88 8.56 -0.56
N THR A 91 9.79 7.48 0.21
CA THR A 91 10.44 6.19 -0.05
C THR A 91 9.41 5.07 -0.06
N ALA A 92 9.44 4.20 -1.08
CA ALA A 92 8.63 2.98 -1.13
C ALA A 92 9.50 1.72 -1.21
N LEU A 93 9.33 0.81 -0.25
CA LEU A 93 10.00 -0.49 -0.20
C LEU A 93 9.03 -1.57 -0.68
N LEU A 94 9.21 -1.98 -1.94
CA LEU A 94 8.39 -2.98 -2.64
C LEU A 94 9.21 -4.22 -3.02
N ASN A 95 10.36 -4.42 -2.39
CA ASN A 95 11.25 -5.53 -2.66
C ASN A 95 10.69 -6.88 -2.23
N GLN A 96 10.94 -7.92 -3.03
CA GLN A 96 10.44 -9.29 -2.81
C GLN A 96 8.91 -9.35 -2.60
N CYS A 97 8.15 -8.54 -3.35
CA CYS A 97 6.70 -8.45 -3.27
C CYS A 97 5.96 -9.32 -4.30
N ASN A 98 6.68 -10.06 -5.15
CA ASN A 98 6.14 -10.93 -6.20
C ASN A 98 5.18 -10.16 -7.13
N LEU A 99 5.66 -9.03 -7.65
CA LEU A 99 4.88 -8.11 -8.47
C LEU A 99 4.67 -8.65 -9.89
N SER A 100 3.48 -8.44 -10.43
CA SER A 100 3.15 -8.81 -11.80
C SER A 100 3.32 -7.63 -12.78
N ASN A 101 3.22 -7.89 -14.08
CA ASN A 101 3.18 -6.83 -15.10
C ASN A 101 2.07 -5.80 -14.86
N ARG A 102 0.94 -6.21 -14.25
CA ARG A 102 -0.13 -5.28 -13.88
C ARG A 102 0.31 -4.32 -12.78
N CYS A 103 1.08 -4.78 -11.79
CA CYS A 103 1.69 -3.93 -10.78
C CYS A 103 2.66 -2.92 -11.40
N TYR A 104 3.56 -3.38 -12.28
CA TYR A 104 4.55 -2.50 -12.93
C TYR A 104 3.90 -1.41 -13.79
N LYS A 105 2.83 -1.74 -14.52
CA LYS A 105 2.03 -0.74 -15.26
C LYS A 105 1.43 0.31 -14.32
N ALA A 106 0.83 -0.12 -13.22
CA ALA A 106 0.20 0.79 -12.27
C ALA A 106 1.22 1.67 -11.53
N LEU A 107 2.39 1.11 -11.19
CA LEU A 107 3.52 1.86 -10.65
C LEU A 107 4.04 2.90 -11.65
N GLY A 108 4.20 2.53 -12.92
CA GLY A 108 4.57 3.47 -13.99
C GLY A 108 3.64 4.67 -14.06
N THR A 109 2.31 4.45 -14.05
CA THR A 109 1.34 5.55 -13.97
C THR A 109 1.46 6.37 -12.67
N ALA A 110 1.68 5.71 -11.53
CA ALA A 110 1.78 6.36 -10.24
C ALA A 110 2.99 7.30 -10.13
N LEU A 111 4.13 6.90 -10.69
CA LEU A 111 5.40 7.65 -10.66
C LEU A 111 5.26 9.07 -11.23
N ILE A 112 4.42 9.26 -12.24
CA ILE A 112 4.18 10.55 -12.92
C ILE A 112 3.66 11.62 -11.96
N SER A 113 2.88 11.24 -10.94
CA SER A 113 2.23 12.19 -10.02
C SER A 113 2.51 11.83 -8.56
N SER A 114 3.71 11.33 -8.29
CA SER A 114 4.16 10.91 -6.96
C SER A 114 5.14 11.90 -6.34
N HIS A 115 5.32 11.79 -5.02
CA HIS A 115 6.39 12.43 -4.25
C HIS A 115 7.58 11.50 -4.03
N LEU A 116 7.60 10.34 -4.70
CA LEU A 116 8.65 9.34 -4.51
C LEU A 116 9.99 9.86 -4.99
N GLU A 117 10.98 9.76 -4.11
CA GLU A 117 12.40 9.98 -4.39
C GLU A 117 13.15 8.64 -4.44
N GLU A 118 12.72 7.64 -3.66
CA GLU A 118 13.32 6.30 -3.64
C GLU A 118 12.28 5.19 -3.82
N LEU A 119 12.57 4.24 -4.71
CA LEU A 119 11.76 3.05 -4.95
C LEU A 119 12.67 1.81 -4.98
N ASP A 120 12.44 0.89 -4.07
CA ASP A 120 13.14 -0.40 -4.01
C ASP A 120 12.24 -1.51 -4.57
N LEU A 121 12.59 -2.04 -5.74
CA LEU A 121 11.96 -3.18 -6.41
C LEU A 121 12.84 -4.44 -6.38
N SER A 122 13.95 -4.42 -5.63
CA SER A 122 14.92 -5.51 -5.61
C SER A 122 14.28 -6.87 -5.26
N GLY A 123 14.81 -7.95 -5.86
CA GLY A 123 14.30 -9.30 -5.64
C GLY A 123 12.87 -9.54 -6.14
N ASN A 124 12.33 -8.67 -7.00
CA ASN A 124 11.17 -8.99 -7.85
C ASN A 124 11.65 -9.39 -9.25
N ASP A 125 10.86 -10.22 -9.93
CA ASP A 125 11.07 -10.52 -11.35
C ASP A 125 10.36 -9.46 -12.21
N LEU A 126 11.13 -8.52 -12.76
CA LEU A 126 10.57 -7.45 -13.59
C LEU A 126 10.28 -7.94 -15.01
N GLN A 127 11.13 -8.81 -15.56
CA GLN A 127 11.16 -9.15 -17.00
C GLN A 127 11.26 -7.91 -17.91
N ASP A 128 11.48 -8.11 -19.20
CA ASP A 128 11.60 -6.98 -20.15
C ASP A 128 10.31 -6.15 -20.23
N LEU A 129 9.15 -6.80 -20.11
CA LEU A 129 7.86 -6.14 -20.16
C LEU A 129 7.63 -5.25 -18.93
N GLY A 130 8.00 -5.70 -17.72
CA GLY A 130 7.87 -4.89 -16.52
C GLY A 130 8.77 -3.67 -16.54
N VAL A 131 10.01 -3.81 -17.03
CA VAL A 131 10.91 -2.66 -17.26
C VAL A 131 10.27 -1.66 -18.21
N LYS A 132 9.78 -2.11 -19.37
CA LYS A 132 9.13 -1.23 -20.35
C LYS A 132 7.92 -0.48 -19.77
N LEU A 133 7.11 -1.16 -18.95
CA LEU A 133 5.93 -0.57 -18.31
C LEU A 133 6.28 0.49 -17.26
N LEU A 134 7.36 0.28 -16.50
CA LEU A 134 7.88 1.27 -15.54
C LEU A 134 8.52 2.47 -16.24
N SER A 135 9.29 2.23 -17.33
CA SER A 135 10.01 3.28 -18.06
C SER A 135 9.11 4.41 -18.53
N ALA A 136 7.86 4.13 -18.92
CA ALA A 136 6.90 5.15 -19.33
C ALA A 136 6.63 6.20 -18.24
N GLY A 137 6.62 5.78 -16.97
CA GLY A 137 6.50 6.69 -15.82
C GLY A 137 7.79 7.44 -15.52
N LEU A 138 8.92 6.73 -15.56
CA LEU A 138 10.26 7.27 -15.27
C LEU A 138 10.71 8.35 -16.26
N GLN A 139 10.27 8.25 -17.52
CA GLN A 139 10.56 9.25 -18.56
C GLN A 139 9.72 10.53 -18.44
N SER A 140 8.73 10.55 -17.55
CA SER A 140 7.91 11.75 -17.34
C SER A 140 8.75 12.84 -16.68
N PRO A 141 8.68 14.10 -17.17
CA PRO A 141 9.35 15.23 -16.50
C PRO A 141 8.76 15.54 -15.12
N GLN A 142 7.60 14.96 -14.78
CA GLN A 142 6.95 15.09 -13.47
C GLN A 142 7.41 14.00 -12.48
N CYS A 143 8.16 12.99 -12.95
CA CYS A 143 8.71 11.97 -12.08
C CYS A 143 9.80 12.58 -11.18
N LYS A 144 9.64 12.41 -9.86
CA LYS A 144 10.59 12.92 -8.85
C LYS A 144 11.58 11.85 -8.38
N LEU A 145 11.51 10.65 -8.94
CA LEU A 145 12.29 9.51 -8.49
C LEU A 145 13.78 9.74 -8.79
N VAL A 146 14.60 9.70 -7.75
CA VAL A 146 16.06 9.85 -7.83
C VAL A 146 16.74 8.50 -7.81
N THR A 147 16.22 7.57 -7.00
CA THR A 147 16.82 6.24 -6.80
C THR A 147 15.81 5.14 -7.11
N LEU A 148 16.22 4.22 -7.97
CA LEU A 148 15.53 2.95 -8.25
C LEU A 148 16.49 1.80 -7.96
N LYS A 149 16.08 0.85 -7.11
CA LYS A 149 16.87 -0.35 -6.73
C LYS A 149 16.17 -1.64 -7.14
#